data_AF-A0A9W4I006-F1
#
_entry.id   AF-A0A9W4I006-F1
#
_cell.length_a   1.000
_cell.length_b   1.000
_cell.length_c   1.000
_cell.angle_alpha   90.00
_cell.angle_beta   90.00
_cell.angle_gamma   90.00
#
_symmetry.space_group_name_H-M   'P 1'
#
loop_
_entity.id
_entity.type
_entity.pdbx_description
1 polymer ?
#
loop_
_entity_poly.entity_id
_entity_poly.type
_entity_poly.pdbx_seq_one_letter_code
_entity_poly.pdbx_strand_id
1 'polypeptide(L)'
;MGGAIDEPGNVTPTGEFNAYADAVAAARIFALTSPNPHTTVPPTTNDRLPPYPQKLSRQLTLRLFPLDITLRHNLSRGQFREAITPLLDAGSPLAEWVHAFMGHTFRTLERLHPGHVGDDAMLSLHDPVCVWYAMTSEDPKWVYSANSPEDIRIDTCGQWTRGMCVIDRRNRHRIEGEEESSSDHGLWLSGRAGNRIWRMDGSPGEENFGNVIIERLFK
;
A
#
# COMPACT_ATOMS: atom_id res chain seq x y z
N MET A 1 -3.48 -0.71 2.79
CA MET A 1 -2.38 0.19 2.45
C MET A 1 -1.08 -0.57 2.67
N GLY A 2 -0.14 -0.50 1.72
CA GLY A 2 1.20 -1.02 1.94
C GLY A 2 1.95 -1.37 0.66
N GLY A 3 3.28 -1.49 0.78
CA GLY A 3 4.19 -1.77 -0.33
C GLY A 3 4.58 -0.53 -1.14
N ALA A 4 5.63 -0.66 -1.95
CA ALA A 4 6.11 0.32 -2.92
C ALA A 4 6.64 -0.44 -4.14
N ILE A 5 6.23 -0.03 -5.35
CA ILE A 5 6.45 -0.82 -6.57
C ILE A 5 7.44 -0.13 -7.52
N ASP A 6 7.11 1.09 -7.92
CA ASP A 6 7.92 1.98 -8.74
C ASP A 6 8.39 3.21 -7.95
N GLU A 7 8.11 3.23 -6.64
CA GLU A 7 8.56 4.25 -5.68
C GLU A 7 9.60 3.68 -4.69
N PRO A 8 10.47 4.53 -4.11
CA PRO A 8 11.28 4.15 -2.96
C PRO A 8 10.41 3.74 -1.76
N GLY A 9 10.97 2.89 -0.90
CA GLY A 9 10.36 2.64 0.42
C GLY A 9 10.42 3.86 1.33
N ASN A 10 9.56 3.91 2.35
CA ASN A 10 9.51 4.98 3.35
C ASN A 10 10.15 4.59 4.70
N VAL A 11 10.62 3.35 4.86
CA VAL A 11 11.40 2.90 6.03
C VAL A 11 12.81 2.47 5.63
N THR A 12 12.92 1.68 4.58
CA THR A 12 14.20 1.31 3.95
C THR A 12 14.17 1.76 2.50
N PRO A 13 15.30 1.70 1.75
CA PRO A 13 15.31 2.11 0.35
C PRO A 13 14.23 1.45 -0.53
N THR A 14 13.77 0.24 -0.16
CA THR A 14 12.79 -0.54 -0.93
C THR A 14 11.55 -0.95 -0.13
N GLY A 15 11.59 -0.85 1.20
CA GLY A 15 10.54 -1.31 2.10
C GLY A 15 9.63 -0.17 2.53
N GLU A 16 8.34 -0.29 2.19
CA GLU A 16 7.27 0.49 2.81
C GLU A 16 6.99 -0.03 4.24
N PHE A 17 6.62 0.88 5.14
CA PHE A 17 6.45 0.63 6.58
C PHE A 17 5.66 -0.64 6.92
N ASN A 18 4.44 -0.78 6.44
CA ASN A 18 3.58 -1.93 6.78
C ASN A 18 4.15 -3.24 6.22
N ALA A 19 4.63 -3.22 4.97
CA ALA A 19 5.25 -4.39 4.35
C ALA A 19 6.59 -4.79 5.01
N TYR A 20 7.38 -3.81 5.46
CA TYR A 20 8.65 -4.04 6.17
C TYR A 20 8.44 -4.56 7.59
N ALA A 21 7.48 -3.96 8.31
CA ALA A 21 7.18 -4.26 9.71
C ALA A 21 6.89 -5.75 9.91
N ASP A 22 6.12 -6.36 8.99
CA ASP A 22 5.95 -7.80 8.94
C ASP A 22 5.91 -8.34 7.49
N ALA A 23 7.10 -8.48 6.91
CA ALA A 23 7.27 -9.01 5.55
C ALA A 23 6.70 -10.42 5.38
N VAL A 24 6.74 -11.27 6.41
CA VAL A 24 6.22 -12.64 6.34
C VAL A 24 4.69 -12.62 6.33
N ALA A 25 4.06 -11.80 7.18
CA ALA A 25 2.61 -11.64 7.15
C ALA A 25 2.14 -11.04 5.82
N ALA A 26 2.83 -10.02 5.29
CA ALA A 26 2.52 -9.43 3.99
C ALA A 26 2.60 -10.46 2.86
N ALA A 27 3.69 -11.23 2.79
CA ALA A 27 3.87 -12.30 1.81
C ALA A 27 2.77 -13.38 1.92
N ARG A 28 2.39 -13.76 3.15
CA ARG A 28 1.30 -14.72 3.38
C ARG A 28 -0.04 -14.16 2.91
N ILE A 29 -0.39 -12.92 3.23
CA ILE A 29 -1.63 -12.31 2.71
C ILE A 29 -1.64 -12.30 1.18
N PHE A 30 -0.51 -11.97 0.55
CA PHE A 30 -0.38 -11.96 -0.90
C PHE A 30 -0.59 -13.36 -1.49
N ALA A 31 -0.04 -14.40 -0.85
CA ALA A 31 -0.22 -15.80 -1.26
C ALA A 31 -1.68 -16.26 -1.26
N LEU A 32 -2.57 -15.68 -0.42
CA LEU A 32 -4.01 -15.98 -0.45
C LEU A 32 -4.69 -15.60 -1.78
N THR A 33 -4.06 -14.77 -2.60
CA THR A 33 -4.57 -14.39 -3.91
C THR A 33 -4.22 -15.40 -5.00
N SER A 34 -3.20 -16.24 -4.77
CA SER A 34 -2.74 -17.24 -5.73
C SER A 34 -3.74 -18.40 -5.88
N PRO A 35 -3.90 -18.97 -7.08
CA PRO A 35 -4.63 -20.23 -7.24
C PRO A 35 -3.91 -21.39 -6.51
N ASN A 36 -2.58 -21.30 -6.38
CA ASN A 36 -1.73 -22.27 -5.73
C ASN A 36 -0.82 -21.56 -4.70
N PRO A 37 -1.33 -21.23 -3.50
CA PRO A 37 -0.61 -20.38 -2.54
C PRO A 37 0.77 -20.89 -2.14
N HIS A 38 0.96 -22.21 -2.10
CA HIS A 38 2.26 -22.82 -1.78
C HIS A 38 3.40 -22.37 -2.72
N THR A 39 3.08 -21.87 -3.92
CA THR A 39 4.07 -21.37 -4.90
C THR A 39 4.67 -20.01 -4.52
N THR A 40 4.04 -19.26 -3.62
CA THR A 40 4.48 -17.91 -3.21
C THR A 40 4.58 -17.71 -1.70
N VAL A 41 4.20 -18.72 -0.89
CA VAL A 41 4.38 -18.69 0.56
C VAL A 41 5.87 -18.63 0.87
N PRO A 42 6.32 -17.65 1.68
CA PRO A 42 7.72 -17.55 2.06
C PRO A 42 8.13 -18.74 2.93
N PRO A 43 9.40 -19.17 2.88
CA PRO A 43 9.92 -20.12 3.86
C PRO A 43 9.80 -19.52 5.27
N THR A 44 9.12 -20.22 6.16
CA THR A 44 9.00 -19.83 7.58
C THR A 44 9.83 -20.78 8.43
N THR A 45 10.70 -20.23 9.28
CA THR A 45 11.40 -20.97 10.33
C THR A 45 10.61 -20.99 11.64
N ASN A 46 9.40 -20.44 11.64
CA ASN A 46 8.57 -20.33 12.83
C ASN A 46 7.60 -21.52 12.93
N ASP A 47 7.96 -22.49 13.76
CA ASP A 47 7.18 -23.71 14.02
C ASP A 47 5.83 -23.45 14.71
N ARG A 48 5.57 -22.20 15.15
CA ARG A 48 4.28 -21.83 15.79
C ARG A 48 3.19 -21.51 14.78
N LEU A 49 3.52 -21.31 13.51
CA LEU A 49 2.51 -21.05 12.48
C LEU A 49 2.03 -22.39 11.90
N PRO A 50 0.70 -22.61 11.80
CA PRO A 50 0.20 -23.81 11.15
C PRO A 50 0.64 -23.84 9.69
N PRO A 51 0.72 -25.04 9.07
CA PRO A 51 0.97 -25.17 7.64
C PRO A 51 0.01 -24.29 6.86
N TYR A 52 0.52 -23.71 5.78
CA TYR A 52 -0.32 -22.90 4.90
C TYR A 52 -1.40 -23.79 4.25
N PRO A 53 -2.65 -23.31 4.10
CA PRO A 53 -3.69 -24.12 3.47
C PRO A 53 -3.28 -24.59 2.07
N GLN A 54 -3.36 -25.90 1.82
CA GLN A 54 -3.10 -26.48 0.50
C GLN A 54 -4.16 -26.05 -0.53
N LYS A 55 -5.40 -25.84 -0.06
CA LYS A 55 -6.54 -25.37 -0.86
C LYS A 55 -7.24 -24.26 -0.11
N LEU A 56 -7.67 -23.23 -0.84
CA LEU A 56 -8.48 -22.14 -0.31
C LEU A 56 -9.94 -22.37 -0.67
N SER A 57 -10.86 -22.08 0.25
CA SER A 57 -12.30 -22.08 -0.06
C SER A 57 -12.68 -20.97 -1.05
N ARG A 58 -11.89 -19.89 -1.05
CA ARG A 58 -11.89 -18.83 -2.07
C ARG A 58 -10.53 -18.14 -2.08
N GLN A 59 -10.11 -17.64 -3.24
CA GLN A 59 -8.97 -16.73 -3.32
C GLN A 59 -9.36 -15.37 -2.72
N LEU A 60 -8.40 -14.73 -2.06
CA LEU A 60 -8.55 -13.36 -1.60
C LEU A 60 -8.50 -12.42 -2.81
N THR A 61 -9.52 -11.56 -2.94
CA THR A 61 -9.42 -10.39 -3.81
C THR A 61 -8.67 -9.30 -3.08
N LEU A 62 -7.38 -9.13 -3.39
CA LEU A 62 -6.55 -8.09 -2.78
C LEU A 62 -6.46 -6.86 -3.68
N ARG A 63 -6.84 -5.70 -3.13
CA ARG A 63 -6.63 -4.37 -3.72
C ARG A 63 -5.44 -3.73 -3.01
N LEU A 64 -4.31 -3.63 -3.69
CA LEU A 64 -3.09 -3.08 -3.12
C LEU A 64 -3.03 -1.57 -3.39
N PHE A 65 -2.81 -0.81 -2.32
CA PHE A 65 -2.57 0.64 -2.36
C PHE A 65 -1.13 0.88 -1.91
N PRO A 66 -0.15 0.81 -2.83
CA PRO A 66 1.24 1.06 -2.52
C PRO A 66 1.54 2.56 -2.44
N LEU A 67 2.79 2.92 -2.13
CA LEU A 67 3.27 4.30 -2.12
C LEU A 67 3.02 5.02 -3.46
N ASP A 68 3.10 4.30 -4.57
CA ASP A 68 2.86 4.78 -5.94
C ASP A 68 1.55 5.57 -6.08
N ILE A 69 0.45 5.08 -5.48
CA ILE A 69 -0.83 5.80 -5.49
C ILE A 69 -0.99 6.70 -4.26
N THR A 70 -0.55 6.25 -3.09
CA THR A 70 -0.86 6.97 -1.84
C THR A 70 -0.07 8.27 -1.67
N LEU A 71 1.13 8.40 -2.26
CA LEU A 71 1.91 9.64 -2.25
C LEU A 71 1.26 10.78 -3.05
N ARG A 72 0.30 10.46 -3.93
CA ARG A 72 -0.45 11.47 -4.71
C ARG A 72 -1.63 12.09 -3.95
N HIS A 73 -1.92 11.60 -2.74
CA HIS A 73 -3.08 11.99 -1.96
C HIS A 73 -2.64 12.76 -0.71
N ASN A 74 -2.66 14.08 -0.81
CA ASN A 74 -2.03 14.94 0.19
C ASN A 74 -3.02 15.92 0.82
N LEU A 75 -2.70 16.32 2.05
CA LEU A 75 -3.32 17.41 2.78
C LEU A 75 -2.23 18.39 3.22
N SER A 76 -2.33 19.65 2.81
CA SER A 76 -1.39 20.67 3.25
C SER A 76 -1.70 21.13 4.67
N ARG A 77 -0.68 21.61 5.39
CA ARG A 77 -0.84 22.25 6.70
C ARG A 77 -1.75 23.47 6.60
N GLY A 78 -1.63 24.26 5.53
CA GLY A 78 -2.48 25.42 5.28
C GLY A 78 -3.96 25.05 5.15
N GLN A 79 -4.27 24.04 4.33
CA GLN A 79 -5.63 23.50 4.16
C GLN A 79 -6.20 23.03 5.49
N PHE A 80 -5.42 22.24 6.24
CA PHE A 80 -5.85 21.74 7.56
C PHE A 80 -6.09 22.88 8.55
N ARG A 81 -5.18 23.85 8.62
CA ARG A 81 -5.28 25.02 9.50
C ARG A 81 -6.53 25.83 9.18
N GLU A 82 -6.76 26.17 7.92
CA GLU A 82 -7.92 26.94 7.48
C GLU A 82 -9.24 26.24 7.84
N ALA A 83 -9.31 24.93 7.63
CA ALA A 83 -10.50 24.15 7.93
C ALA A 83 -10.78 24.02 9.44
N ILE A 84 -9.73 23.85 10.25
CA ILE A 84 -9.88 23.51 11.67
C ILE A 84 -10.05 24.73 12.57
N THR A 85 -9.48 25.90 12.20
CA THR A 85 -9.49 27.10 13.05
C THR A 85 -10.91 27.53 13.47
N PRO A 86 -11.90 27.68 12.57
CA PRO A 86 -13.26 28.07 12.97
C PRO A 86 -13.92 27.04 13.90
N LEU A 87 -13.57 25.75 13.76
CA LEU A 87 -14.13 24.69 14.60
C LEU A 87 -13.51 24.65 15.99
N LEU A 88 -12.22 24.99 16.11
CA LEU A 88 -11.56 25.18 17.40
C LEU A 88 -12.16 26.38 18.14
N ASP A 89 -12.41 27.49 17.44
CA ASP A 89 -13.05 28.68 18.03
C ASP A 89 -14.48 28.38 18.52
N ALA A 90 -15.16 27.45 17.84
CA ALA A 90 -16.48 26.95 18.24
C ALA A 90 -16.43 25.87 19.35
N GLY A 91 -15.24 25.46 19.83
CA GLY A 91 -15.07 24.45 20.87
C GLY A 91 -15.38 23.02 20.43
N SER A 92 -15.15 22.68 19.16
CA SER A 92 -15.39 21.33 18.64
C SER A 92 -14.42 20.30 19.24
N PRO A 93 -14.89 19.27 19.97
CA PRO A 93 -14.01 18.26 20.57
C PRO A 93 -13.25 17.43 19.52
N LEU A 94 -13.89 17.17 18.36
CA LEU A 94 -13.24 16.48 17.25
C LEU A 94 -12.09 17.33 16.68
N ALA A 95 -12.32 18.64 16.54
CA ALA A 95 -11.30 19.56 16.03
C ALA A 95 -10.11 19.64 16.98
N GLU A 96 -10.34 19.76 18.29
CA GLU A 96 -9.29 19.78 19.31
C GLU A 96 -8.45 18.50 19.27
N TRP A 97 -9.11 17.34 19.24
CA TRP A 97 -8.43 16.05 19.23
C TRP A 97 -7.60 15.85 17.96
N VAL A 98 -8.17 16.16 16.78
CA VAL A 98 -7.46 16.02 15.50
C VAL A 98 -6.31 17.02 15.39
N HIS A 99 -6.52 18.26 15.85
CA HIS A 99 -5.48 19.28 15.87
C HIS A 99 -4.25 18.85 16.69
N ALA A 100 -4.46 18.18 17.82
CA ALA A 100 -3.38 17.77 18.72
C ALA A 100 -2.35 16.85 18.02
N PHE A 101 -2.80 15.79 17.34
CA PHE A 101 -1.88 14.87 16.67
C PHE A 101 -1.39 15.42 15.32
N MET A 102 -2.25 16.07 14.54
CA MET A 102 -1.86 16.64 13.24
C MET A 102 -0.81 17.74 13.39
N GLY A 103 -0.92 18.57 14.42
CA GLY A 103 0.07 19.61 14.71
C GLY A 103 1.46 19.01 14.97
N HIS A 104 1.57 17.88 15.65
CA HIS A 104 2.84 17.17 15.82
C HIS A 104 3.33 16.56 14.50
N THR A 105 2.45 15.93 13.73
CA THR A 105 2.78 15.34 12.42
C THR A 105 3.39 16.35 11.47
N PHE A 106 2.78 17.53 11.29
CA PHE A 106 3.32 18.57 10.40
C PHE A 106 4.70 19.09 10.85
N ARG A 107 4.91 19.29 12.16
CA ARG A 107 6.23 19.68 12.69
C ARG A 107 7.29 18.61 12.44
N THR A 108 6.91 17.34 12.53
CA THR A 108 7.82 16.22 12.25
C THR A 108 8.17 16.16 10.76
N LEU A 109 7.19 16.37 9.87
CA LEU A 109 7.43 16.44 8.42
C LEU A 109 8.41 17.56 8.06
N GLU A 110 8.17 18.77 8.56
CA GLU A 110 9.01 19.95 8.34
C GLU A 110 10.45 19.74 8.82
N ARG A 111 10.64 18.96 9.90
CA ARG A 111 11.98 18.62 10.40
C ARG A 111 12.70 17.56 9.57
N LEU A 112 11.98 16.56 9.06
CA LEU A 112 12.57 15.36 8.46
C LEU A 112 12.70 15.41 6.94
N HIS A 113 11.85 16.19 6.26
CA HIS A 113 11.74 16.16 4.81
C HIS A 113 11.97 17.57 4.21
N PRO A 114 12.98 17.73 3.33
CA PRO A 114 13.16 18.97 2.58
C PRO A 114 11.90 19.34 1.78
N GLY A 115 11.59 20.62 1.68
CA GLY A 115 10.44 21.13 0.91
C GLY A 115 9.12 21.19 1.69
N HIS A 116 9.05 20.67 2.92
CA HIS A 116 7.90 20.86 3.80
C HIS A 116 8.14 22.06 4.71
N VAL A 117 7.62 23.24 4.35
CA VAL A 117 7.81 24.47 5.13
C VAL A 117 6.48 25.18 5.35
N GLY A 118 6.19 25.54 6.60
CA GLY A 118 4.99 26.31 6.91
C GLY A 118 3.70 25.67 6.37
N ASP A 119 2.85 26.47 5.75
CA ASP A 119 1.56 26.05 5.21
C ASP A 119 1.68 25.12 3.98
N ASP A 120 2.83 25.12 3.31
CA ASP A 120 3.13 24.26 2.16
C ASP A 120 3.56 22.85 2.55
N ALA A 121 3.69 22.56 3.85
CA ALA A 121 3.99 21.21 4.32
C ALA A 121 2.84 20.24 3.95
N MET A 122 3.14 19.30 3.07
CA MET A 122 2.18 18.28 2.59
C MET A 122 2.27 17.00 3.41
N LEU A 123 1.16 16.53 3.95
CA LEU A 123 1.05 15.20 4.55
C LEU A 123 0.39 14.24 3.56
N SER A 124 1.09 13.18 3.18
CA SER A 124 0.48 12.08 2.42
C SER A 124 -0.46 11.26 3.31
N LEU A 125 -1.71 11.13 2.88
CA LEU A 125 -2.79 10.49 3.62
C LEU A 125 -2.92 9.02 3.23
N HIS A 126 -1.91 8.22 3.54
CA HIS A 126 -1.79 6.83 3.11
C HIS A 126 -3.01 5.95 3.42
N ASP A 127 -3.32 5.77 4.70
CA ASP A 127 -4.42 4.91 5.14
C ASP A 127 -5.81 5.48 4.80
N PRO A 128 -6.04 6.82 4.93
CA PRO A 128 -7.30 7.40 4.51
C PRO A 128 -7.70 7.12 3.06
N VAL A 129 -6.76 6.97 2.13
CA VAL A 129 -7.08 6.60 0.73
C VAL A 129 -7.72 5.22 0.64
N CYS A 130 -7.30 4.25 1.46
CA CYS A 130 -7.94 2.93 1.49
C CYS A 130 -9.37 2.98 2.05
N VAL A 131 -9.60 3.82 3.06
CA VAL A 131 -10.96 4.05 3.60
C VAL A 131 -11.82 4.75 2.54
N TRP A 132 -11.26 5.74 1.84
CA TRP A 132 -11.93 6.41 0.73
C TRP A 132 -12.35 5.42 -0.36
N TYR A 133 -11.46 4.53 -0.77
CA TYR A 133 -11.79 3.44 -1.70
C TYR A 133 -12.91 2.55 -1.18
N ALA A 134 -12.83 2.09 0.08
CA ALA A 134 -13.87 1.23 0.65
C ALA A 134 -15.26 1.89 0.62
N MET A 135 -15.33 3.22 0.75
CA MET A 135 -16.57 3.99 0.68
C MET A 135 -17.03 4.32 -0.73
N THR A 136 -16.13 4.31 -1.72
CA THR A 136 -16.38 4.84 -3.07
C THR A 136 -15.96 3.88 -4.18
N SER A 137 -15.81 2.60 -3.88
CA SER A 137 -15.23 1.60 -4.79
C SER A 137 -15.97 1.42 -6.13
N GLU A 138 -17.20 1.93 -6.24
CA GLU A 138 -18.01 1.95 -7.45
C GLU A 138 -17.67 3.12 -8.40
N ASP A 139 -16.89 4.11 -7.94
CA ASP A 139 -16.45 5.22 -8.79
C ASP A 139 -15.52 4.68 -9.90
N PRO A 140 -15.84 4.90 -11.19
CA PRO A 140 -15.06 4.37 -12.30
C PRO A 140 -13.65 4.95 -12.42
N LYS A 141 -13.33 6.04 -11.70
CA LYS A 141 -11.98 6.62 -11.63
C LYS A 141 -11.03 5.79 -10.76
N TRP A 142 -11.54 4.84 -9.98
CA TRP A 142 -10.70 3.83 -9.36
C TRP A 142 -10.20 2.86 -10.44
N VAL A 143 -8.95 3.05 -10.84
CA VAL A 143 -8.32 2.28 -11.91
C VAL A 143 -7.17 1.46 -11.33
N TYR A 144 -7.09 0.20 -11.75
CA TYR A 144 -5.95 -0.67 -11.47
C TYR A 144 -4.90 -0.53 -12.57
N SER A 145 -3.66 -0.88 -12.24
CA SER A 145 -2.57 -0.92 -13.21
C SER A 145 -2.92 -1.79 -14.43
N ALA A 146 -2.38 -1.44 -15.60
CA ALA A 146 -2.65 -2.17 -16.84
C ALA A 146 -2.25 -3.66 -16.79
N ASN A 147 -1.36 -4.03 -15.88
CA ASN A 147 -0.88 -5.40 -15.70
C ASN A 147 -1.70 -6.20 -14.66
N SER A 148 -2.66 -5.57 -13.98
CA SER A 148 -3.46 -6.25 -12.96
C SER A 148 -4.39 -7.32 -13.56
N PRO A 149 -4.58 -8.46 -12.86
CA PRO A 149 -3.92 -8.83 -11.61
C PRO A 149 -2.44 -9.24 -11.82
N GLU A 150 -1.57 -8.72 -10.96
CA GLU A 150 -0.10 -8.88 -11.03
C GLU A 150 0.42 -9.94 -10.05
N ASP A 151 1.48 -10.66 -10.43
CA ASP A 151 2.30 -11.45 -9.49
C ASP A 151 3.28 -10.53 -8.78
N ILE A 152 2.83 -9.98 -7.65
CA ILE A 152 3.65 -9.17 -6.74
C ILE A 152 4.01 -10.05 -5.55
N ARG A 153 5.30 -10.19 -5.23
CA ARG A 153 5.78 -10.95 -4.08
C ARG A 153 6.49 -10.04 -3.09
N ILE A 154 6.68 -10.50 -1.86
CA ILE A 154 7.43 -9.76 -0.84
C ILE A 154 8.75 -10.49 -0.58
N ASP A 155 9.86 -9.78 -0.66
CA ASP A 155 11.13 -10.31 -0.14
C ASP A 155 11.08 -10.33 1.39
N THR A 156 11.15 -11.53 1.97
CA THR A 156 11.07 -11.72 3.42
C THR A 156 12.44 -11.79 4.10
N CYS A 157 13.52 -11.99 3.37
CA CYS A 157 14.81 -12.39 3.94
C CYS A 157 15.98 -11.48 3.54
N GLY A 158 15.83 -10.64 2.51
CA GLY A 158 16.90 -9.79 2.02
C GLY A 158 17.47 -8.87 3.09
N GLN A 159 18.80 -8.82 3.22
CA GLN A 159 19.48 -7.93 4.17
C GLN A 159 19.12 -6.45 3.95
N TRP A 160 18.97 -6.05 2.68
CA TRP A 160 18.66 -4.66 2.28
C TRP A 160 17.26 -4.51 1.69
N THR A 161 16.65 -5.62 1.28
CA THR A 161 15.41 -5.66 0.48
C THR A 161 14.25 -6.29 1.23
N ARG A 162 14.39 -6.64 2.51
CA ARG A 162 13.26 -7.10 3.33
C ARG A 162 12.08 -6.12 3.21
N GLY A 163 10.89 -6.64 2.96
CA GLY A 163 9.67 -5.86 2.76
C GLY A 163 9.50 -5.28 1.35
N MET A 164 10.47 -5.46 0.45
CA MET A 164 10.35 -5.01 -0.94
C MET A 164 9.26 -5.79 -1.67
N CYS A 165 8.42 -5.06 -2.43
CA CYS A 165 7.57 -5.68 -3.42
C CYS A 165 8.37 -6.01 -4.68
N VAL A 166 8.40 -7.29 -5.05
CA VAL A 166 9.15 -7.81 -6.20
C VAL A 166 8.17 -8.20 -7.30
N ILE A 167 8.46 -7.74 -8.52
CA ILE A 167 7.70 -8.05 -9.73
C ILE A 167 8.69 -8.51 -10.81
N ASP A 168 8.32 -9.54 -11.57
CA ASP A 168 9.09 -9.92 -12.76
C ASP A 168 8.82 -8.95 -13.92
N ARG A 169 9.81 -8.10 -14.23
CA ARG A 169 9.76 -7.13 -15.33
C ARG A 169 10.43 -7.63 -16.61
N ARG A 170 10.91 -8.87 -16.65
CA ARG A 170 11.60 -9.42 -17.82
C ARG A 170 10.60 -9.64 -18.97
N ASN A 171 11.02 -9.36 -20.20
CA ASN A 171 10.22 -9.65 -21.39
C ASN A 171 10.34 -11.14 -21.76
N ARG A 172 9.58 -11.99 -21.08
CA ARG A 172 9.63 -13.46 -21.19
C ARG A 172 8.22 -14.02 -21.42
N HIS A 173 8.11 -15.06 -22.24
CA HIS A 173 6.84 -15.75 -22.44
C HIS A 173 6.39 -16.45 -21.15
N ARG A 174 5.09 -16.35 -20.87
CA ARG A 174 4.44 -17.14 -19.82
C ARG A 174 4.41 -18.62 -20.21
N ILE A 175 4.43 -19.48 -19.20
CA ILE A 175 4.38 -20.94 -19.34
C ILE A 175 3.23 -21.51 -18.49
N GLU A 176 2.79 -22.72 -18.79
CA GLU A 176 1.70 -23.41 -18.06
C GLU A 176 2.21 -24.53 -17.14
N GLY A 177 3.51 -24.53 -16.81
CA GLY A 177 4.15 -25.52 -15.93
C GLY A 177 3.97 -25.22 -14.45
N GLU A 178 3.98 -26.26 -13.61
CA GLU A 178 3.91 -26.15 -12.13
C GLU A 178 5.25 -26.46 -11.45
N GLU A 179 6.25 -26.86 -12.25
CA GLU A 179 7.57 -27.25 -11.77
C GLU A 179 8.60 -26.18 -12.10
N GLU A 180 9.48 -25.89 -11.14
CA GLU A 180 10.60 -24.99 -11.38
C GLU A 180 11.52 -25.59 -12.44
N SER A 181 12.08 -24.71 -13.27
CA SER A 181 13.09 -25.10 -14.24
C SER A 181 14.34 -24.24 -14.05
N SER A 182 15.46 -24.69 -14.61
CA SER A 182 16.68 -23.87 -14.70
C SER A 182 16.46 -22.56 -15.47
N SER A 183 15.36 -22.43 -16.20
CA SER A 183 15.00 -21.23 -16.97
C SER A 183 13.97 -20.33 -16.27
N ASP A 184 13.39 -20.78 -15.15
CA ASP A 184 12.40 -20.04 -14.35
C ASP A 184 12.43 -20.47 -12.87
N HIS A 185 13.35 -19.86 -12.11
CA HIS A 185 13.49 -20.06 -10.67
C HIS A 185 12.39 -19.31 -9.92
N GLY A 186 11.59 -19.98 -9.09
CA GLY A 186 10.47 -19.38 -8.38
C GLY A 186 9.16 -19.31 -9.17
N LEU A 187 9.04 -20.01 -10.31
CA LEU A 187 7.78 -20.08 -11.08
C LEU A 187 7.22 -18.72 -11.52
N TRP A 188 8.06 -17.72 -11.81
CA TRP A 188 7.59 -16.38 -12.17
C TRP A 188 6.87 -16.36 -13.51
N LEU A 189 7.20 -17.27 -14.43
CA LEU A 189 6.59 -17.34 -15.75
C LEU A 189 5.32 -18.20 -15.76
N SER A 190 5.07 -18.98 -14.71
CA SER A 190 3.93 -19.90 -14.63
C SER A 190 2.59 -19.18 -14.48
N GLY A 191 1.63 -19.46 -15.36
CA GLY A 191 0.24 -19.02 -15.26
C GLY A 191 -0.53 -19.67 -14.10
N ARG A 192 0.02 -20.74 -13.51
CA ARG A 192 -0.57 -21.48 -12.39
C ARG A 192 0.05 -21.15 -11.04
N ALA A 193 1.19 -20.47 -11.04
CA ALA A 193 1.85 -19.95 -9.84
C ALA A 193 1.62 -18.44 -9.70
N GLY A 194 2.25 -17.86 -8.68
CA GLY A 194 2.26 -16.42 -8.48
C GLY A 194 0.98 -15.89 -7.84
N ASN A 195 1.04 -14.65 -7.38
CA ASN A 195 -0.07 -13.94 -6.76
C ASN A 195 -1.01 -13.33 -7.83
N ARG A 196 -2.21 -12.92 -7.42
CA ARG A 196 -3.23 -12.25 -8.26
C ARG A 196 -3.65 -10.95 -7.58
N ILE A 197 -2.76 -9.96 -7.60
CA ILE A 197 -2.94 -8.73 -6.86
C ILE A 197 -3.40 -7.62 -7.78
N TRP A 198 -4.47 -6.94 -7.40
CA TRP A 198 -4.98 -5.79 -8.14
C TRP A 198 -4.33 -4.54 -7.56
N ARG A 199 -3.29 -4.05 -8.23
CA ARG A 199 -2.57 -2.85 -7.82
C ARG A 199 -3.34 -1.63 -8.27
N MET A 200 -3.73 -0.78 -7.32
CA MET A 200 -4.44 0.45 -7.62
C MET A 200 -3.46 1.50 -8.14
N ASP A 201 -3.87 2.21 -9.19
CA ASP A 201 -3.01 3.12 -9.96
C ASP A 201 -3.70 4.45 -10.33
N GLY A 202 -5.04 4.54 -10.17
CA GLY A 202 -5.79 5.78 -10.32
C GLY A 202 -6.92 5.88 -9.29
N SER A 203 -7.25 7.10 -8.89
CA SER A 203 -8.36 7.39 -7.98
C SER A 203 -9.21 8.61 -8.39
N PRO A 204 -10.44 8.73 -7.87
CA PRO A 204 -11.16 9.99 -7.88
C PRO A 204 -10.52 11.00 -6.90
N GLY A 205 -10.24 12.20 -7.41
CA GLY A 205 -9.92 13.35 -6.58
C GLY A 205 -8.47 13.43 -6.07
N GLU A 206 -7.51 12.79 -6.75
CA GLU A 206 -6.08 12.81 -6.38
C GLU A 206 -5.58 14.23 -6.04
N GLU A 207 -5.77 15.19 -6.95
CA GLU A 207 -5.30 16.57 -6.79
C GLU A 207 -6.01 17.36 -5.67
N ASN A 208 -7.17 16.89 -5.22
CA ASN A 208 -8.03 17.61 -4.27
C ASN A 208 -8.34 16.78 -3.00
N PHE A 209 -7.59 15.71 -2.75
CA PHE A 209 -7.96 14.74 -1.73
C PHE A 209 -8.00 15.34 -0.31
N GLY A 210 -7.09 16.27 0.00
CA GLY A 210 -7.10 17.01 1.26
C GLY A 210 -8.42 17.74 1.53
N ASN A 211 -9.00 18.38 0.52
CA ASN A 211 -10.30 19.04 0.66
C ASN A 211 -11.43 18.02 0.79
N VAL A 212 -11.39 16.93 0.01
CA VAL A 212 -12.37 15.84 0.09
C VAL A 212 -12.45 15.28 1.51
N ILE A 213 -11.31 15.02 2.15
CA ILE A 213 -11.30 14.47 3.50
C ILE A 213 -11.73 15.49 4.55
N ILE A 214 -11.32 16.75 4.41
CA ILE A 214 -11.74 17.85 5.29
C ILE A 214 -13.27 17.96 5.25
N GLU A 215 -13.86 18.02 4.06
CA GLU A 215 -15.30 18.17 3.90
C GLU A 215 -16.07 17.02 4.53
N ARG A 216 -15.57 15.78 4.42
CA ARG A 216 -16.26 14.64 5.04
C ARG A 216 -16.13 14.54 6.56
N LEU A 217 -15.06 15.08 7.14
CA LEU A 217 -14.81 14.98 8.58
C LEU A 217 -15.39 16.17 9.35
N PHE A 218 -15.47 17.34 8.72
CA PHE A 218 -15.66 18.61 9.41
C PHE A 218 -16.84 19.45 8.89
N LYS A 219 -17.52 19.02 7.82
CA LYS A 219 -18.73 19.65 7.29
C LYS A 219 -19.86 18.64 7.21
#